data_AF-A0A127Z4A0-F1
#
_entry.id   AF-A0A127Z4A0-F1
#
_cell.length_a   1.000
_cell.length_b   1.000
_cell.length_c   1.000
_cell.angle_alpha   90.00
_cell.angle_beta   90.00
_cell.angle_gamma   90.00
#
_symmetry.space_group_name_H-M   'P 1'
#
loop_
_entity.id
_entity.type
_entity.pdbx_description
1 polymer ?
#
loop_
_entity_poly.entity_id
_entity_poly.type
_entity_poly.pdbx_seq_one_letter_code
_entity_poly.pdbx_strand_id
1 'polypeptide(L)'
;MRASQVTFSGMPTGKKYMGWWGDMGGPTQRGIIQYSVSPFQQNAMKGALHSYIFYGFKRIMQQAPYFAVPFAAGYGLIAWAKSKNAYYNSKAGHLEHGHDE
;
A
#
# COMPACT_ATOMS: atom_id res chain seq x y z
N MET A 1 29.53 -40.87 11.59
CA MET A 1 29.63 -39.72 12.50
C MET A 1 29.98 -38.51 11.64
N ARG A 2 29.06 -37.56 11.43
CA ARG A 2 29.38 -36.34 10.65
C ARG A 2 30.04 -35.33 11.59
N ALA A 3 31.23 -34.87 11.20
CA ALA A 3 32.04 -33.93 11.96
C ALA A 3 31.36 -32.55 12.06
N SER A 4 31.42 -31.99 13.28
CA SER A 4 31.09 -30.62 13.70
C SER A 4 29.76 -30.02 13.24
N GLN A 5 28.69 -30.28 14.00
CA GLN A 5 27.65 -29.27 14.13
C GLN A 5 28.23 -28.06 14.87
N VAL A 6 28.04 -26.86 14.35
CA VAL A 6 28.33 -25.60 15.05
C VAL A 6 27.43 -25.56 16.29
N THR A 7 28.01 -25.73 17.47
CA THR A 7 27.30 -25.55 18.74
C THR A 7 27.09 -24.06 18.97
N PHE A 8 25.94 -23.55 18.57
CA PHE A 8 25.49 -22.22 18.99
C PHE A 8 25.25 -22.25 20.51
N SER A 9 25.88 -21.35 21.27
CA SER A 9 25.85 -21.33 22.75
C SER A 9 24.49 -20.97 23.36
N GLY A 10 23.44 -20.77 22.55
CA GLY A 10 22.12 -20.36 22.98
C GLY A 10 21.18 -21.53 23.30
N MET A 11 20.19 -21.26 24.16
CA MET A 11 19.08 -22.19 24.41
C MET A 11 18.32 -22.47 23.10
N PRO A 12 17.91 -23.72 22.83
CA PRO A 12 17.16 -24.05 21.61
C PRO A 12 15.94 -23.14 21.45
N THR A 13 15.85 -22.45 20.32
CA THR A 13 14.68 -21.63 19.99
C THR A 13 13.67 -22.46 19.20
N GLY A 14 12.37 -22.21 19.41
CA GLY A 14 11.29 -22.94 18.74
C GLY A 14 11.31 -22.79 17.21
N LYS A 15 10.48 -23.56 16.53
CA LYS A 15 10.34 -23.50 15.06
C LYS A 15 9.88 -22.09 14.63
N LYS A 16 10.47 -21.58 13.54
CA LYS A 16 10.17 -20.28 12.94
C LYS A 16 9.93 -20.46 11.44
N TYR A 17 9.22 -19.51 10.84
CA TYR A 17 8.97 -19.48 9.39
C TYR A 17 10.10 -18.83 8.58
N MET A 18 11.19 -18.43 9.23
CA MET A 18 12.34 -17.77 8.60
C MET A 18 13.62 -18.20 9.34
N GLY A 19 14.63 -18.62 8.58
CA GLY A 19 15.97 -18.91 9.10
C GLY A 19 17.00 -17.83 8.73
N TRP A 20 18.19 -18.23 8.30
CA TRP A 20 19.30 -17.32 7.96
C TRP A 20 19.84 -17.59 6.54
N TRP A 21 20.85 -16.82 6.11
CA TRP A 21 21.57 -17.08 4.86
C TRP A 21 22.06 -18.54 4.81
N GLY A 22 21.64 -19.28 3.78
CA GLY A 22 21.92 -20.71 3.62
C GLY A 22 20.82 -21.65 4.11
N ASP A 23 19.89 -21.20 4.96
CA ASP A 23 18.75 -21.97 5.46
C ASP A 23 17.55 -21.06 5.72
N MET A 24 17.04 -20.40 4.68
CA MET A 24 16.01 -19.36 4.82
C MET A 24 14.61 -19.93 5.14
N GLY A 25 14.41 -21.25 5.05
CA GLY A 25 13.11 -21.91 5.27
C GLY A 25 12.16 -21.88 4.06
N GLY A 26 12.65 -21.47 2.89
CA GLY A 26 11.89 -21.51 1.64
C GLY A 26 11.85 -22.91 1.00
N PRO A 27 11.03 -23.10 -0.05
CA PRO A 27 11.03 -24.35 -0.82
C PRO A 27 12.38 -24.57 -1.51
N THR A 28 12.72 -25.83 -1.77
CA THR A 28 13.91 -26.19 -2.53
C THR A 28 13.83 -25.65 -3.97
N GLN A 29 14.83 -24.90 -4.40
CA GLN A 29 14.90 -24.32 -5.74
C GLN A 29 15.99 -25.01 -6.57
N ARG A 30 15.67 -25.42 -7.79
CA ARG A 30 16.62 -26.03 -8.73
C ARG A 30 16.32 -25.58 -10.15
N GLY A 31 17.36 -25.23 -10.92
CA GLY A 31 17.25 -24.87 -12.34
C GLY A 31 16.89 -23.40 -12.62
N ILE A 32 16.83 -22.54 -11.60
CA ILE A 32 16.63 -21.10 -11.77
C ILE A 32 18.00 -20.43 -11.91
N ILE A 33 18.22 -19.73 -13.02
CA ILE A 33 19.45 -18.98 -13.28
C ILE A 33 19.11 -17.50 -13.29
N GLN A 34 19.80 -16.71 -12.47
CA GLN A 34 19.62 -15.27 -12.35
C GLN A 34 20.86 -14.54 -12.84
N TYR A 35 20.66 -13.53 -13.68
CA TYR A 35 21.71 -12.66 -14.18
C TYR A 35 21.47 -11.23 -13.68
N SER A 36 22.54 -10.51 -13.41
CA SER A 36 22.51 -9.10 -13.05
C SER A 36 23.72 -8.38 -13.65
N VAL A 37 23.59 -7.07 -13.86
CA VAL A 37 24.68 -6.20 -14.34
C VAL A 37 25.09 -5.27 -13.21
N SER A 38 26.39 -5.01 -13.05
CA SER A 38 26.89 -4.10 -12.02
C SER A 38 26.20 -2.73 -12.11
N PRO A 39 25.75 -2.13 -10.98
CA PRO A 39 25.14 -0.81 -10.99
C PRO A 39 26.04 0.27 -11.58
N PHE A 40 27.37 0.14 -11.46
CA PHE A 40 28.36 1.07 -12.03
C PHE A 40 28.46 1.00 -13.56
N GLN A 41 27.87 -0.02 -14.18
CA GLN A 41 27.79 -0.18 -15.63
C GLN A 41 26.42 0.24 -16.19
N GLN A 42 25.50 0.68 -15.33
CA GLN A 42 24.16 1.12 -15.71
C GLN A 42 23.98 2.61 -15.42
N ASN A 43 23.11 3.26 -16.19
CA ASN A 43 22.67 4.61 -15.85
C ASN A 43 21.46 4.52 -14.91
N ALA A 44 21.64 4.96 -13.66
CA ALA A 44 20.70 4.75 -12.55
C ALA A 44 19.27 5.24 -12.80
N MET A 45 19.08 6.33 -13.57
CA MET A 45 17.76 6.94 -13.79
C MET A 45 17.31 6.90 -15.25
N LYS A 46 17.97 6.09 -16.09
CA LYS A 46 17.61 6.01 -17.52
C LYS A 46 16.15 5.58 -17.67
N GLY A 47 15.34 6.46 -18.25
CA GLY A 47 13.91 6.20 -18.50
C GLY A 47 13.00 6.30 -17.28
N ALA A 48 13.49 6.78 -16.13
CA ALA A 48 12.69 6.89 -14.90
C ALA A 48 11.45 7.79 -15.09
N LEU A 49 11.63 8.99 -15.67
CA LEU A 49 10.53 9.93 -15.88
C LEU A 49 9.48 9.39 -16.85
N HIS A 50 9.91 8.93 -18.02
CA HIS A 50 9.02 8.35 -19.04
C HIS A 50 8.24 7.16 -18.44
N SER A 51 8.94 6.24 -17.78
CA SER A 51 8.31 5.07 -17.17
C SER A 51 7.34 5.46 -16.05
N TYR A 52 7.69 6.43 -15.21
CA TYR A 52 6.83 6.88 -14.13
C TYR A 52 5.54 7.52 -14.63
N ILE A 53 5.59 8.33 -15.68
CA ILE A 53 4.38 8.95 -16.25
C ILE A 53 3.41 7.88 -16.74
N PHE A 54 3.86 6.92 -17.56
CA PHE A 54 2.95 5.93 -18.15
C PHE A 54 2.57 4.81 -17.17
N TYR A 55 3.55 4.20 -16.51
CA TYR A 55 3.28 3.08 -15.61
C TYR A 55 2.79 3.54 -14.23
N GLY A 56 3.24 4.70 -13.75
CA GLY A 56 2.72 5.29 -12.53
C GLY A 56 1.24 5.65 -12.67
N PHE A 57 0.85 6.31 -13.76
CA PHE A 57 -0.56 6.58 -14.07
C PHE A 57 -1.38 5.28 -14.12
N LYS A 58 -0.91 4.28 -14.88
CA LYS A 58 -1.57 2.98 -14.97
C LYS A 58 -1.81 2.35 -13.59
N ARG A 59 -0.80 2.37 -12.71
CA ARG A 59 -0.91 1.82 -11.34
C ARG A 59 -1.90 2.59 -10.48
N ILE A 60 -1.88 3.93 -10.55
CA ILE A 60 -2.81 4.78 -9.79
C ILE A 60 -4.25 4.52 -10.26
N MET A 61 -4.49 4.48 -11.56
CA MET A 61 -5.84 4.27 -12.10
C MET A 61 -6.42 2.89 -11.76
N GLN A 62 -5.59 1.85 -11.66
CA GLN A 62 -6.03 0.54 -11.20
C GLN A 62 -6.49 0.55 -9.74
N GLN A 63 -5.91 1.41 -8.90
CA GLN A 63 -6.26 1.52 -7.49
C GLN A 63 -7.29 2.62 -7.21
N ALA A 64 -7.48 3.54 -8.15
CA ALA A 64 -8.38 4.69 -8.04
C ALA A 64 -9.78 4.31 -7.54
N PRO A 65 -10.46 3.24 -8.00
CA PRO A 65 -11.78 2.90 -7.50
C PRO A 65 -11.83 2.65 -5.99
N TYR A 66 -10.76 2.09 -5.41
CA TYR A 66 -10.73 1.72 -4.00
C TYR A 66 -10.60 2.92 -3.06
N PHE A 67 -10.01 4.03 -3.51
CA PHE A 67 -9.84 5.23 -2.69
C PHE A 67 -10.69 6.41 -3.18
N ALA A 68 -10.80 6.62 -4.49
CA ALA A 68 -11.52 7.75 -5.06
C ALA A 68 -13.03 7.66 -4.76
N VAL A 69 -13.61 6.46 -4.81
CA VAL A 69 -15.03 6.26 -4.50
C VAL A 69 -15.36 6.62 -3.04
N PRO A 70 -14.70 6.04 -2.01
CA PRO A 70 -15.00 6.42 -0.62
C PRO A 70 -14.66 7.89 -0.33
N PHE A 71 -13.61 8.45 -0.91
CA PHE A 71 -13.32 9.88 -0.73
C PHE A 71 -14.35 10.78 -1.39
N ALA A 72 -14.80 10.47 -2.61
CA ALA A 72 -15.84 11.23 -3.28
C ALA A 72 -17.16 11.16 -2.50
N ALA A 73 -17.54 9.98 -2.03
CA ALA A 73 -18.73 9.80 -1.20
C ALA A 73 -18.64 10.58 0.12
N GLY A 74 -17.52 10.45 0.84
CA GLY A 74 -17.30 11.16 2.10
C GLY A 74 -17.30 12.67 1.94
N TYR A 75 -16.60 13.18 0.92
CA TYR A 75 -16.58 14.61 0.62
C TYR A 75 -17.97 15.13 0.21
N GLY A 76 -18.69 14.37 -0.63
CA GLY A 76 -20.06 14.69 -1.03
C GLY A 76 -21.01 14.79 0.15
N LEU A 77 -20.93 13.84 1.09
CA LEU A 77 -21.73 13.86 2.32
C LEU A 77 -21.43 15.09 3.19
N ILE A 78 -20.15 15.43 3.37
CA ILE A 78 -19.73 16.61 4.14
C ILE A 78 -20.23 17.90 3.46
N ALA A 79 -20.12 18.01 2.15
CA ALA A 79 -20.57 19.18 1.40
C ALA A 79 -22.10 19.35 1.52
N TRP A 80 -22.86 18.26 1.40
CA TRP A 80 -24.30 18.26 1.60
C TRP A 80 -24.69 18.62 3.04
N ALA A 81 -24.03 18.04 4.04
CA ALA A 81 -24.32 18.33 5.45
C ALA A 81 -24.08 19.81 5.78
N LYS A 82 -23.01 20.41 5.24
CA LYS A 82 -22.71 21.83 5.41
C LYS A 82 -23.76 22.73 4.75
N SER A 83 -24.16 22.44 3.51
CA SER A 83 -25.18 23.25 2.82
C SER A 83 -26.54 23.14 3.50
N LYS A 84 -26.91 21.94 3.94
CA LYS A 84 -28.18 21.72 4.65
C LYS A 84 -28.18 22.39 6.02
N ASN A 85 -27.08 22.32 6.78
CA ASN A 85 -26.95 23.03 8.05
C ASN A 85 -27.03 24.55 7.86
N ALA A 86 -26.37 25.11 6.84
CA ALA A 86 -26.47 26.54 6.52
C ALA A 86 -27.90 26.95 6.15
N TYR A 87 -28.61 26.10 5.39
CA TYR A 87 -30.01 26.34 5.03
C TYR A 87 -30.92 26.32 6.26
N TYR A 88 -30.79 25.34 7.17
CA TYR A 88 -31.57 25.31 8.42
C TYR A 88 -31.34 26.54 9.30
N ASN A 89 -30.10 27.03 9.36
CA ASN A 89 -29.77 28.26 10.09
C ASN A 89 -30.14 29.55 9.33
N SER A 90 -30.71 29.46 8.12
CA SER A 90 -31.15 30.61 7.35
C SER A 90 -32.58 31.03 7.71
N LYS A 91 -32.97 32.27 7.40
CA LYS A 91 -34.35 32.74 7.63
C LYS A 91 -35.39 31.86 6.91
N ALA A 92 -35.10 31.47 5.67
CA ALA A 92 -35.99 30.61 4.90
C ALA A 92 -36.14 29.22 5.53
N GLY A 93 -35.05 28.64 6.05
CA GLY A 93 -35.09 27.35 6.73
C GLY A 93 -35.91 27.38 8.02
N HIS A 94 -35.79 28.44 8.82
CA HIS A 94 -36.62 28.64 10.01
C HIS A 94 -38.10 28.85 9.67
N LEU A 95 -38.42 29.53 8.58
CA LEU A 95 -39.80 29.70 8.10
C LEU A 95 -40.41 28.38 7.59
N GLU A 96 -39.61 27.53 6.94
CA GLU A 96 -40.11 26.26 6.38
C GLU A 96 -40.23 25.16 7.44
N HIS A 97 -39.38 25.16 8.48
CA HIS A 97 -39.33 24.09 9.49
C HIS A 97 -39.76 24.52 10.90
N GLY A 98 -39.97 25.83 11.14
CA GLY A 98 -40.40 26.36 12.44
C GLY A 98 -41.91 26.44 12.62
N HIS A 99 -42.70 26.01 11.64
CA HIS A 99 -44.17 25.98 11.68
C HIS A 99 -44.76 24.60 11.97
N ASP A 100 -43.91 23.57 12.15
CA ASP A 100 -44.30 22.18 12.45
C ASP A 100 -44.23 21.86 13.97
N GLU A 101 -44.26 22.88 14.84
CA GLU A 101 -44.53 22.78 16.28
C GLU A 101 -45.86 23.46 16.66
#